data_AF-A0A6G3U5U5-F1
#
_entry.id   AF-A0A6G3U5U5-F1
#
_cell.length_a   1.000
_cell.length_b   1.000
_cell.length_c   1.000
_cell.angle_alpha   90.00
_cell.angle_beta   90.00
_cell.angle_gamma   90.00
#
_symmetry.space_group_name_H-M   'P 1'
#
loop_
_entity.id
_entity.type
_entity.pdbx_description
1 polymer ?
#
loop_
_entity_poly.entity_id
_entity_poly.type
_entity_poly.pdbx_seq_one_letter_code
_entity_poly.pdbx_strand_id
1 'polypeptide(L)'
;MSDNPFRTCLPRTPKESVVFMLVIAVISVNTIPVVIGGLTSGFTLAMWTGLLQVMPALLVAVVAVVQLTMKPAQLLTSRIVRPGDSFRAHMILHALCSVLLISLLMTVVGTWIGARQISTEPLEQFAHLWPRNCTIAFLIEALLAQPVARQVMRLHHQRVDARATLAAA
;
A
#
# COMPACT_ATOMS: atom_id res chain seq x y z
N MET A 1 -26.74 16.73 10.66
CA MET A 1 -25.39 16.62 10.09
C MET A 1 -25.39 15.49 9.08
N SER A 2 -25.17 15.76 7.80
CA SER A 2 -25.21 14.76 6.73
C SER A 2 -24.12 13.70 6.93
N ASP A 3 -24.50 12.50 7.35
CA ASP A 3 -23.63 11.32 7.38
C ASP A 3 -23.20 10.98 5.96
N ASN A 4 -22.05 11.52 5.55
CA ASN A 4 -21.43 11.18 4.29
C ASN A 4 -20.81 9.78 4.46
N PRO A 5 -21.31 8.71 3.80
CA PRO A 5 -20.85 7.34 4.03
C PRO A 5 -19.34 7.18 3.81
N PHE A 6 -18.74 8.04 2.98
CA PHE A 6 -17.30 8.10 2.75
C PHE A 6 -16.46 8.44 3.99
N ARG A 7 -16.98 9.22 4.95
CA ARG A 7 -16.24 9.62 6.17
C ARG A 7 -16.15 8.51 7.22
N THR A 8 -16.99 7.48 7.14
CA THR A 8 -16.93 6.32 8.05
C THR A 8 -15.92 5.26 7.58
N CYS A 9 -15.49 5.34 6.33
CA CYS A 9 -14.58 4.39 5.69
C CYS A 9 -13.15 4.93 5.54
N LEU A 10 -12.87 6.11 6.10
CA LEU A 10 -11.56 6.77 6.09
C LEU A 10 -11.08 6.97 7.53
N PRO A 11 -9.77 6.88 7.79
CA PRO A 11 -9.21 7.18 9.10
C PRO A 11 -9.47 8.66 9.44
N ARG A 12 -9.98 8.89 10.66
CA ARG A 12 -10.31 10.20 11.23
C ARG A 12 -9.19 10.71 12.14
N THR A 13 -8.41 9.80 12.71
CA THR A 13 -7.29 10.12 13.63
C THR A 13 -5.95 9.63 13.08
N PRO A 14 -4.81 10.23 13.47
CA PRO A 14 -3.48 9.73 13.07
C PRO A 14 -3.23 8.29 13.53
N LYS A 15 -3.83 7.86 14.64
CA LYS A 15 -3.77 6.47 15.12
C LYS A 15 -4.50 5.53 14.16
N GLU A 16 -5.70 5.89 13.71
CA GLU A 16 -6.44 5.13 12.69
C GLU A 16 -5.70 5.10 11.35
N SER A 17 -5.03 6.19 10.96
CA SER A 17 -4.22 6.21 9.74
C SER A 17 -3.07 5.20 9.79
N VAL A 18 -2.41 5.04 10.94
CA VAL A 18 -1.37 4.02 11.13
C VAL A 18 -1.97 2.62 11.01
N VAL A 19 -3.11 2.35 11.66
CA VAL A 19 -3.80 1.05 11.56
C VAL A 19 -4.24 0.77 10.12
N PHE A 20 -4.76 1.77 9.42
CA PHE A 20 -5.19 1.67 8.02
C PHE A 20 -4.01 1.29 7.12
N MET A 21 -2.88 1.98 7.26
CA MET A 21 -1.65 1.65 6.52
C MET A 21 -1.10 0.27 6.89
N LEU A 22 -1.18 -0.13 8.16
CA LEU A 22 -0.72 -1.44 8.61
C LEU A 22 -1.53 -2.58 7.96
N VAL A 23 -2.87 -2.45 7.90
CA VAL A 23 -3.73 -3.44 7.25
C VAL A 23 -3.36 -3.58 5.76
N ILE A 24 -3.20 -2.46 5.07
CA ILE A 24 -2.76 -2.45 3.66
C ILE A 24 -1.40 -3.13 3.52
N ALA A 25 -0.41 -2.73 4.32
CA ALA A 25 0.94 -3.27 4.25
C ALA A 25 0.97 -4.79 4.50
N VAL A 26 0.23 -5.29 5.48
CA VAL A 26 0.15 -6.73 5.76
C VAL A 26 -0.45 -7.48 4.58
N ILE A 27 -1.57 -7.02 4.02
CA ILE A 27 -2.20 -7.67 2.86
C ILE A 27 -1.22 -7.65 1.68
N SER A 28 -0.71 -6.48 1.33
CA SER A 28 0.13 -6.25 0.15
C SER A 28 1.44 -7.03 0.21
N VAL A 29 2.11 -7.11 1.37
CA VAL A 29 3.36 -7.89 1.52
C VAL A 29 3.10 -9.40 1.45
N ASN A 30 1.91 -9.88 1.82
CA ASN A 30 1.56 -11.30 1.73
C ASN A 30 1.08 -11.71 0.34
N THR A 31 0.41 -10.84 -0.40
CA THR A 31 -0.20 -11.19 -1.70
C THR A 31 0.67 -10.82 -2.88
N ILE A 32 1.27 -9.62 -2.92
CA ILE A 32 1.98 -9.11 -4.09
C ILE A 32 3.20 -9.99 -4.43
N PRO A 33 4.11 -10.30 -3.49
CA PRO A 33 5.28 -11.13 -3.80
C PRO A 33 4.90 -12.56 -4.23
N VAL A 34 3.82 -13.11 -3.65
CA VAL A 34 3.32 -14.45 -4.01
C VAL A 34 2.79 -14.48 -5.43
N VAL A 35 2.02 -13.46 -5.84
CA VAL A 35 1.50 -13.35 -7.20
C VAL A 35 2.63 -13.10 -8.20
N ILE A 36 3.55 -12.17 -7.91
CA ILE A 36 4.69 -11.88 -8.81
C ILE A 36 5.60 -13.10 -8.94
N GLY A 37 5.96 -13.73 -7.82
CA GLY A 37 6.80 -14.93 -7.78
C GLY A 37 6.15 -16.11 -8.50
N GLY A 38 4.86 -16.34 -8.26
CA GLY A 38 4.10 -17.39 -8.94
C GLY A 38 3.99 -17.19 -10.46
N LEU A 39 3.80 -15.96 -10.92
CA LEU A 39 3.76 -15.64 -12.35
C LEU A 39 5.12 -15.70 -13.04
N THR A 40 6.22 -15.58 -12.28
CA THR A 40 7.59 -15.58 -12.85
C THR A 40 8.24 -16.95 -12.79
N SER A 41 8.11 -17.66 -11.67
CA SER A 41 8.82 -18.91 -11.38
C SER A 41 7.88 -20.12 -11.21
N GLY A 42 6.56 -19.92 -11.35
CA GLY A 42 5.54 -20.93 -11.11
C GLY A 42 5.13 -21.05 -9.64
N PHE A 43 3.88 -21.48 -9.42
CA PHE A 43 3.33 -21.71 -8.08
C PHE A 43 3.81 -23.05 -7.50
N THR A 44 5.02 -23.05 -6.94
CA THR A 44 5.63 -24.22 -6.28
C THR A 44 5.82 -24.00 -4.78
N LEU A 45 5.89 -25.09 -4.01
CA LEU A 45 6.18 -25.03 -2.57
C LEU A 45 7.57 -24.43 -2.29
N ALA A 46 8.53 -24.68 -3.19
CA ALA A 46 9.88 -24.12 -3.12
C ALA A 46 9.88 -22.60 -3.28
N MET A 47 9.09 -22.07 -4.22
CA MET A 47 8.89 -20.62 -4.36
C MET A 47 8.25 -20.04 -3.10
N TRP A 48 7.21 -20.67 -2.57
CA TRP A 48 6.50 -20.18 -1.39
C TRP A 48 7.40 -20.14 -0.13
N THR A 49 8.16 -21.20 0.12
CA THR A 49 9.13 -21.25 1.24
C THR A 49 10.28 -20.25 1.06
N GLY A 50 10.76 -20.07 -0.18
CA GLY A 50 11.75 -19.05 -0.52
C GLY A 50 11.27 -17.63 -0.23
N LEU A 51 10.01 -17.32 -0.58
CA LEU A 51 9.36 -16.05 -0.26
C LEU A 51 9.22 -15.85 1.25
N LEU A 52 8.79 -16.89 1.98
CA LEU A 52 8.58 -16.81 3.43
C LEU A 52 9.83 -16.37 4.19
N GLN A 53 11.02 -16.81 3.74
CA GLN A 53 12.31 -16.41 4.31
C GLN A 53 12.65 -14.93 4.05
N VAL A 54 12.15 -14.37 2.95
CA VAL A 54 12.46 -13.01 2.48
C VAL A 54 11.39 -11.99 2.94
N MET A 55 10.19 -12.47 3.29
CA MET A 55 9.07 -11.64 3.73
C MET A 55 9.39 -10.65 4.87
N PRO A 56 10.13 -11.01 5.93
CA PRO A 56 10.47 -10.05 6.99
C PRO A 56 11.28 -8.86 6.46
N ALA A 57 12.24 -9.13 5.56
CA ALA A 57 13.03 -8.08 4.93
C ALA A 57 12.18 -7.20 3.99
N LEU A 58 11.27 -7.82 3.22
CA LEU A 58 10.31 -7.07 2.38
C LEU A 58 9.42 -6.15 3.21
N LEU A 59 8.94 -6.61 4.37
CA LEU A 59 8.09 -5.80 5.24
C LEU A 59 8.83 -4.54 5.73
N VAL A 60 10.06 -4.70 6.23
CA VAL A 60 10.89 -3.58 6.68
C VAL A 60 11.19 -2.62 5.53
N ALA A 61 11.54 -3.16 4.36
CA ALA A 61 11.82 -2.36 3.17
C ALA A 61 10.60 -1.55 2.71
N VAL A 62 9.41 -2.16 2.66
CA VAL A 62 8.16 -1.47 2.29
C VAL A 62 7.88 -0.33 3.27
N VAL A 63 7.97 -0.58 4.59
CA VAL A 63 7.74 0.46 5.59
C VAL A 63 8.76 1.60 5.43
N ALA A 64 10.04 1.29 5.25
CA ALA A 64 11.08 2.29 5.03
C ALA A 64 10.83 3.12 3.77
N VAL A 65 10.47 2.48 2.65
CA VAL A 65 10.17 3.14 1.38
C VAL A 65 8.93 4.01 1.49
N VAL A 66 7.87 3.55 2.15
CA VAL A 66 6.65 4.35 2.40
C VAL A 66 7.03 5.63 3.15
N GLN A 67 7.78 5.52 4.24
CA GLN A 67 8.21 6.67 5.04
C GLN A 67 9.09 7.65 4.25
N LEU A 68 10.02 7.12 3.44
CA LEU A 68 10.89 7.92 2.58
C LEU A 68 10.10 8.65 1.48
N THR A 69 9.06 8.00 0.94
CA THR A 69 8.26 8.52 -0.17
C THR A 69 7.11 9.42 0.27
N MET A 70 6.75 9.46 1.56
CA MET A 70 5.67 10.33 2.05
C MET A 70 5.87 11.81 1.70
N LYS A 71 7.03 12.37 2.04
CA LYS A 71 7.35 13.79 1.77
C LYS A 71 7.43 14.10 0.26
N PRO A 72 8.16 13.36 -0.58
CA PRO A 72 8.20 13.63 -2.01
C PRO A 72 6.84 13.42 -2.68
N ALA A 73 6.02 12.46 -2.22
CA ALA A 73 4.65 12.29 -2.72
C ALA A 73 3.79 13.52 -2.42
N GLN A 74 3.88 14.07 -1.21
CA GLN A 74 3.18 15.31 -0.84
C GLN A 74 3.61 16.50 -1.69
N LEU A 75 4.92 16.67 -1.90
CA LEU A 75 5.45 17.74 -2.75
C LEU A 75 4.97 17.59 -4.20
N LEU A 76 5.06 16.39 -4.77
CA LEU A 76 4.61 16.12 -6.14
C LEU A 76 3.11 16.39 -6.29
N THR A 77 2.31 15.97 -5.31
CA THR A 77 0.87 16.24 -5.28
C THR A 77 0.58 17.72 -5.24
N SER A 78 1.27 18.48 -4.37
CA SER A 78 1.07 19.93 -4.25
C SER A 78 1.46 20.72 -5.51
N ARG A 79 2.31 20.13 -6.36
CA ARG A 79 2.69 20.72 -7.66
C ARG A 79 1.65 20.48 -8.74
N ILE A 80 0.84 19.42 -8.60
CA ILE A 80 -0.15 19.04 -9.61
C ILE A 80 -1.56 19.55 -9.23
N VAL A 81 -1.91 19.55 -7.94
CA VAL A 81 -3.24 19.99 -7.49
C VAL A 81 -3.27 21.50 -7.26
N ARG A 82 -4.37 22.16 -7.68
CA ARG A 82 -4.58 23.59 -7.42
C ARG A 82 -5.29 23.80 -6.07
N PRO A 83 -5.07 24.94 -5.38
CA PRO A 83 -5.71 25.23 -4.08
C PRO A 83 -7.25 25.23 -4.08
N GLY A 84 -7.90 25.32 -5.25
CA GLY A 84 -9.35 25.27 -5.41
C GLY A 84 -9.93 23.89 -5.72
N ASP A 85 -9.10 22.85 -5.88
CA ASP A 85 -9.57 21.51 -6.21
C ASP A 85 -10.21 20.79 -5.02
N SER A 86 -11.18 19.92 -5.29
CA SER A 86 -11.90 19.20 -4.23
C SER A 86 -10.96 18.40 -3.31
N PHE A 87 -11.32 18.26 -2.04
CA PHE A 87 -10.60 17.43 -1.07
C PHE A 87 -10.39 15.98 -1.58
N ARG A 88 -11.36 15.46 -2.35
CA ARG A 88 -11.26 14.16 -3.01
C ARG A 88 -10.15 14.11 -4.06
N ALA A 89 -10.01 15.15 -4.88
CA ALA A 89 -8.96 15.23 -5.88
C ALA A 89 -7.57 15.24 -5.22
N HIS A 90 -7.39 16.02 -4.15
CA HIS A 90 -6.15 16.03 -3.37
C HIS A 90 -5.80 14.66 -2.81
N MET A 91 -6.77 13.95 -2.22
CA MET A 91 -6.54 12.63 -1.64
C MET A 91 -6.21 11.56 -2.69
N ILE A 92 -6.94 11.54 -3.81
CA ILE A 92 -6.69 10.57 -4.91
C ILE A 92 -5.32 10.82 -5.52
N LEU A 93 -4.99 12.09 -5.78
CA LEU A 93 -3.72 12.41 -6.43
C LEU A 93 -2.53 12.14 -5.49
N HIS A 94 -2.68 12.42 -4.20
CA HIS A 94 -1.70 12.02 -3.19
C HIS A 94 -1.48 10.51 -3.16
N ALA A 95 -2.56 9.73 -3.18
CA ALA A 95 -2.48 8.27 -3.22
C ALA A 95 -1.78 7.79 -4.51
N LEU A 96 -2.11 8.35 -5.67
CA LEU A 96 -1.48 8.00 -6.94
C LEU A 96 0.02 8.33 -6.95
N CYS A 97 0.40 9.55 -6.58
CA CYS A 97 1.80 9.96 -6.49
C CYS A 97 2.58 9.10 -5.50
N SER A 98 1.98 8.77 -4.35
CA SER A 98 2.61 7.91 -3.34
C SER A 98 2.81 6.49 -3.85
N VAL A 99 1.78 5.85 -4.41
CA VAL A 99 1.88 4.48 -4.95
C VAL A 99 2.89 4.41 -6.10
N LEU A 100 2.94 5.41 -6.98
CA LEU A 100 3.92 5.47 -8.06
C LEU A 100 5.36 5.54 -7.52
N LEU A 101 5.64 6.44 -6.58
CA LEU A 101 6.97 6.59 -5.99
C LEU A 101 7.41 5.33 -5.22
N ILE A 102 6.49 4.74 -4.44
CA ILE A 102 6.74 3.48 -3.74
C ILE A 102 7.04 2.38 -4.75
N SER A 103 6.27 2.29 -5.83
CA SER A 103 6.45 1.28 -6.88
C SER A 103 7.79 1.41 -7.61
N LEU A 104 8.23 2.63 -7.92
CA LEU A 104 9.54 2.91 -8.52
C LEU A 104 10.67 2.35 -7.64
N LEU A 105 10.68 2.70 -6.35
CA LEU A 105 11.72 2.25 -5.42
C LEU A 105 11.62 0.76 -5.09
N MET A 106 10.41 0.26 -4.84
CA MET A 106 10.18 -1.16 -4.52
C MET A 106 10.46 -2.10 -5.68
N THR A 107 10.43 -1.63 -6.93
CA THR A 107 10.83 -2.47 -8.07
C THR A 107 12.31 -2.81 -7.99
N VAL A 108 13.17 -1.84 -7.64
CA VAL A 108 14.62 -2.07 -7.48
C VAL A 108 14.89 -2.83 -6.19
N VAL A 109 14.43 -2.28 -5.06
CA VAL A 109 14.69 -2.82 -3.71
C VAL A 109 14.07 -4.21 -3.55
N GLY A 110 12.83 -4.40 -4.02
CA GLY A 110 12.14 -5.69 -3.95
C GLY A 110 12.81 -6.76 -4.80
N THR A 111 13.41 -6.40 -5.94
CA THR A 111 14.16 -7.36 -6.77
C THR A 111 15.46 -7.77 -6.09
N TRP A 112 16.22 -6.84 -5.49
CA TRP A 112 17.41 -7.18 -4.71
C TRP A 112 17.10 -8.09 -3.52
N ILE A 113 16.03 -7.77 -2.80
CA ILE A 113 15.57 -8.56 -1.65
C ILE A 113 15.11 -9.96 -2.10
N GLY A 114 14.35 -10.04 -3.20
CA GLY A 114 13.88 -11.31 -3.77
C GLY A 114 15.02 -12.19 -4.29
N ALA A 115 16.00 -11.60 -4.97
CA ALA A 115 17.16 -12.31 -5.51
C ALA A 115 18.25 -12.57 -4.46
N ARG A 116 18.14 -11.97 -3.26
CA ARG A 116 19.14 -12.00 -2.18
C ARG A 116 20.53 -11.52 -2.61
N GLN A 117 20.59 -10.72 -3.67
CA GLN A 117 21.83 -10.18 -4.21
C GLN A 117 21.59 -8.76 -4.73
N ILE A 118 22.60 -7.92 -4.59
CA ILE A 118 22.59 -6.58 -5.17
C ILE A 118 23.24 -6.69 -6.55
N SER A 119 22.43 -6.56 -7.60
CA SER A 119 22.86 -6.61 -9.00
C SER A 119 22.40 -5.37 -9.78
N THR A 120 22.98 -5.11 -10.94
CA THR A 120 22.52 -4.05 -11.87
C THR A 120 21.30 -4.47 -12.69
N GLU A 121 20.97 -5.75 -12.68
CA GLU A 121 19.85 -6.34 -13.41
C GLU A 121 18.50 -5.62 -13.23
N PRO A 122 18.10 -5.17 -12.01
CA PRO A 122 16.83 -4.46 -11.84
C PRO A 122 16.83 -3.06 -12.47
N LEU A 123 18.00 -2.47 -12.71
CA LEU A 123 18.14 -1.18 -13.39
C LEU A 123 18.11 -1.37 -14.91
N GLU A 124 18.79 -2.40 -15.42
CA GLU A 124 18.83 -2.72 -16.84
C GLU A 124 17.46 -3.20 -17.35
N GLN A 125 16.79 -4.05 -16.57
CA GLN A 125 15.47 -4.58 -16.86
C GLN A 125 14.34 -3.73 -16.27
N PHE A 126 14.65 -2.55 -15.73
CA PHE A 126 13.68 -1.72 -15.02
C PHE A 126 12.41 -1.47 -15.84
N ALA A 127 12.57 -1.08 -17.11
CA ALA A 127 11.46 -0.79 -18.01
C ALA A 127 10.57 -2.00 -18.29
N HIS A 128 11.07 -3.23 -18.10
CA HIS A 128 10.31 -4.46 -18.26
C HIS A 128 9.68 -4.93 -16.94
N LEU A 129 10.44 -4.86 -15.84
CA LEU A 129 10.00 -5.33 -14.51
C LEU A 129 9.00 -4.36 -13.86
N TRP A 130 9.22 -3.05 -14.01
CA TRP A 130 8.42 -2.01 -13.36
C TRP A 130 6.96 -2.03 -13.80
N PRO A 131 6.60 -1.98 -15.10
CA PRO A 131 5.19 -1.94 -15.50
C PRO A 131 4.41 -3.17 -15.02
N ARG A 132 5.02 -4.35 -15.11
CA ARG A 132 4.42 -5.61 -14.65
C ARG A 132 4.17 -5.59 -13.14
N ASN A 133 5.21 -5.32 -12.35
CA ASN A 133 5.13 -5.35 -10.89
C ASN A 133 4.22 -4.22 -10.37
N CYS A 134 4.28 -3.04 -10.98
CA CYS A 134 3.42 -1.90 -10.68
C CYS A 134 1.96 -2.22 -10.94
N THR A 135 1.63 -2.82 -12.09
CA THR A 135 0.25 -3.19 -12.44
C THR A 135 -0.32 -4.23 -11.47
N ILE A 136 0.46 -5.27 -11.15
CA ILE A 136 0.03 -6.30 -10.18
C ILE A 136 -0.19 -5.68 -8.80
N ALA A 137 0.75 -4.87 -8.33
CA ALA A 137 0.63 -4.18 -7.05
C ALA A 137 -0.59 -3.25 -7.02
N PHE A 138 -0.81 -2.47 -8.07
CA PHE A 138 -1.95 -1.57 -8.19
C PHE A 138 -3.29 -2.32 -8.19
N LEU A 139 -3.39 -3.43 -8.93
CA LEU A 139 -4.61 -4.24 -8.96
C LEU A 139 -4.92 -4.86 -7.58
N ILE A 140 -3.92 -5.43 -6.92
CA ILE A 140 -4.08 -5.98 -5.57
C ILE A 140 -4.47 -4.87 -4.59
N GLU A 141 -3.83 -3.70 -4.67
CA GLU A 141 -4.12 -2.57 -3.80
C GLU A 141 -5.56 -2.06 -3.99
N ALA A 142 -5.99 -1.88 -5.25
CA ALA A 142 -7.30 -1.36 -5.59
C ALA A 142 -8.44 -2.36 -5.31
N LEU A 143 -8.22 -3.66 -5.56
CA LEU A 143 -9.25 -4.69 -5.46
C LEU A 143 -9.32 -5.36 -4.08
N LEU A 144 -8.19 -5.48 -3.37
CA LEU A 144 -8.10 -6.21 -2.11
C LEU A 144 -7.70 -5.31 -0.94
N ALA A 145 -6.54 -4.67 -1.01
CA ALA A 145 -5.98 -3.99 0.15
C ALA A 145 -6.84 -2.80 0.59
N GLN A 146 -7.18 -1.89 -0.33
CA GLN A 146 -8.01 -0.71 -0.02
C GLN A 146 -9.45 -1.09 0.41
N PRO A 147 -10.18 -1.97 -0.28
CA PRO A 147 -11.51 -2.37 0.16
C PRO A 147 -11.53 -3.00 1.56
N VAL A 148 -10.58 -3.90 1.84
CA VAL A 148 -10.47 -4.53 3.17
C VAL A 148 -10.11 -3.50 4.22
N ALA A 149 -9.15 -2.62 3.97
CA ALA A 149 -8.77 -1.57 4.92
C ALA A 149 -9.94 -0.61 5.23
N ARG A 150 -10.71 -0.22 4.21
CA ARG A 150 -11.93 0.60 4.39
C ARG A 150 -13.00 -0.13 5.20
N GLN A 151 -13.15 -1.43 5.00
CA GLN A 151 -14.10 -2.24 5.77
C GLN A 151 -13.69 -2.37 7.23
N VAL A 152 -12.40 -2.60 7.51
CA VAL A 152 -11.87 -2.62 8.88
C VAL A 152 -12.11 -1.29 9.59
N MET A 153 -11.88 -0.15 8.92
CA MET A 153 -12.18 1.17 9.48
C MET A 153 -13.67 1.35 9.78
N ARG A 154 -14.55 0.92 8.87
CA ARG A 154 -16.01 0.99 9.10
C ARG A 154 -16.43 0.19 10.33
N LEU A 155 -15.91 -1.04 10.47
CA LEU A 155 -16.17 -1.89 11.64
C LEU A 155 -15.61 -1.30 12.93
N HIS A 156 -14.44 -0.66 12.87
CA HIS A 156 -13.85 0.02 14.02
C HIS A 156 -14.73 1.18 14.48
N HIS A 157 -15.16 2.06 13.56
CA HIS A 157 -16.04 3.18 13.90
C HIS A 157 -17.38 2.71 14.48
N GLN A 158 -18.01 1.69 13.89
CA GLN A 158 -19.25 1.12 14.41
C GLN A 158 -19.12 0.64 15.86
N ARG A 159 -17.98 0.01 16.22
CA ARG A 159 -17.72 -0.46 17.58
C ARG A 159 -17.47 0.69 18.56
N VAL A 160 -16.80 1.74 18.10
CA VAL A 160 -16.53 2.94 18.93
C VAL A 160 -17.84 3.69 19.18
N ASP A 161 -18.65 3.90 18.14
CA ASP A 161 -19.94 4.60 18.24
C ASP A 161 -20.96 3.81 19.09
N ALA A 162 -20.97 2.46 18.97
CA ALA A 162 -21.77 1.58 19.82
C ALA A 162 -21.33 1.61 21.30
N ARG A 163 -20.03 1.73 21.59
CA ARG A 163 -19.54 1.87 22.96
C ARG A 163 -19.85 3.25 23.55
N ALA A 164 -19.78 4.30 22.75
CA ALA A 164 -20.10 5.66 23.19
C ALA A 164 -21.60 5.80 23.51
N THR A 165 -22.47 5.16 22.72
CA THR A 165 -23.92 5.13 22.99
C THR A 165 -24.26 4.30 24.23
N LEU A 166 -23.59 3.16 24.45
CA LEU A 166 -23.74 2.37 25.68
C LEU A 166 -23.22 3.07 26.94
N ALA A 167 -22.18 3.90 26.83
CA ALA A 167 -21.64 4.64 27.97
C ALA A 167 -22.43 5.91 28.31
N ALA A 168 -23.30 6.35 27.40
CA ALA A 168 -24.18 7.51 27.57
C ALA A 168 -25.62 7.13 28.01
N ALA A 169 -25.92 5.83 28.07
CA ALA A 169 -27.16 5.25 28.55
C ALA A 169 -27.00 4.77 30.00
#